data_AF-A0A5J6LLK5-F1
#
_entry.id   AF-A0A5J6LLK5-F1
#
_cell.length_a   1.000
_cell.length_b   1.000
_cell.length_c   1.000
_cell.angle_alpha   90.00
_cell.angle_beta   90.00
_cell.angle_gamma   90.00
#
_symmetry.space_group_name_H-M   'P 1'
#
loop_
_entity.id
_entity.type
_entity.pdbx_description
1 polymer ?
#
loop_
_entity_poly.entity_id
_entity_poly.type
_entity_poly.pdbx_seq_one_letter_code
_entity_poly.pdbx_strand_id
1 'polypeptide(L)'
;MNRSNCTNLKQFEGGRVVKQGDSASLFGFAMYDERWTPIDLEGQEATVHFTSKKGKASFSTTVQGSKVLFKIPKVLPVESYLVEVVCGGYVFPSDQNVRVDVIQSADEYTSEQVLALVKNDVKEEIDKYISAHPNGPQSEELPDLTVLYNLAKI
;
A
#
# COMPACT_ATOMS: atom_id res chain seq x y z
N MET A 1 19.55 8.69 19.31
CA MET A 1 20.15 8.30 18.01
C MET A 1 19.37 9.00 16.93
N ASN A 2 20.00 9.83 16.10
CA ASN A 2 19.33 10.39 14.93
C ASN A 2 19.22 9.27 13.89
N ARG A 3 17.99 8.81 13.65
CA ARG A 3 17.70 7.86 12.58
C ARG A 3 17.93 8.58 11.25
N SER A 4 18.82 8.05 10.40
CA SER A 4 19.06 8.58 9.06
C SER A 4 18.36 7.69 8.05
N ASN A 5 17.28 8.17 7.45
CA ASN A 5 16.61 7.49 6.35
C ASN A 5 17.14 8.01 5.01
N CYS A 6 17.12 7.20 3.94
CA CYS A 6 17.44 7.65 2.59
C CYS A 6 16.38 8.61 2.02
N THR A 7 15.15 8.49 2.50
CA THR A 7 14.00 9.30 2.12
C THR A 7 13.17 9.57 3.37
N ASN A 8 12.48 10.71 3.41
CA ASN A 8 11.70 11.14 4.55
C ASN A 8 10.31 11.63 4.12
N LEU A 9 9.35 11.51 5.03
CA LEU A 9 7.97 11.90 4.82
C LEU A 9 7.54 12.87 5.92
N LYS A 10 6.77 13.90 5.56
CA LYS A 10 6.19 14.85 6.53
C LYS A 10 4.75 15.18 6.18
N GLN A 11 3.85 15.10 7.15
CA GLN A 11 2.49 15.60 6.96
C GLN A 11 2.49 17.13 6.97
N PHE A 12 1.81 17.75 6.01
CA PHE A 12 1.64 19.21 5.94
C PHE A 12 0.17 19.64 5.87
N GLU A 13 -0.75 18.73 5.55
CA GLU A 13 -2.17 18.99 5.43
C GLU A 13 -2.99 17.90 6.12
N GLY A 14 -4.12 18.30 6.70
CA GLY A 14 -4.95 17.45 7.54
C GLY A 14 -4.40 17.25 8.96
N GLY A 15 -5.25 16.70 9.82
CA GLY A 15 -4.89 16.32 11.19
C GLY A 15 -4.33 14.90 11.30
N ARG A 16 -3.85 14.56 12.50
CA ARG A 16 -3.44 13.19 12.85
C ARG A 16 -4.65 12.26 13.06
N VAL A 17 -5.78 12.80 13.50
CA VAL A 17 -6.96 12.03 13.89
C VAL A 17 -8.08 12.28 12.90
N VAL A 18 -8.75 11.21 12.46
CA VAL A 18 -9.89 11.27 11.56
C VAL A 18 -10.98 10.31 12.01
N LYS A 19 -12.25 10.68 11.81
CA LYS A 19 -13.36 9.78 12.11
C LYS A 19 -13.52 8.75 11.00
N GLN A 20 -13.89 7.54 11.39
CA GLN A 20 -14.29 6.49 10.48
C GLN A 20 -15.41 6.98 9.55
N GLY A 21 -15.20 6.84 8.24
CA GLY A 21 -16.14 7.27 7.20
C GLY A 21 -16.09 8.75 6.81
N ASP A 22 -15.20 9.54 7.40
CA ASP A 22 -14.91 10.88 6.89
C ASP A 22 -14.17 10.80 5.55
N SER A 23 -14.93 10.97 4.48
CA SER A 23 -14.44 10.98 3.10
C SER A 23 -14.16 12.39 2.56
N ALA A 24 -14.45 13.43 3.35
CA ALA A 24 -14.31 14.81 2.92
C ALA A 24 -12.95 15.40 3.28
N SER A 25 -12.39 15.00 4.43
CA SER A 25 -11.10 15.46 4.92
C SER A 25 -9.97 15.20 3.93
N LEU A 26 -9.13 16.22 3.76
CA LEU A 26 -7.96 16.19 2.88
C LEU A 26 -6.71 15.88 3.71
N PHE A 27 -5.86 15.01 3.18
CA PHE A 27 -4.57 14.67 3.76
C PHE A 27 -3.47 15.04 2.78
N GLY A 28 -2.36 15.55 3.30
CA GLY A 28 -1.21 15.88 2.47
C GLY A 28 0.12 15.54 3.12
N PHE A 29 0.98 14.91 2.31
CA PHE A 29 2.33 14.53 2.71
C PHE A 29 3.36 15.08 1.72
N ALA A 30 4.47 15.58 2.26
CA ALA A 30 5.61 16.07 1.50
C ALA A 30 6.76 15.07 1.61
N MET A 31 7.42 14.86 0.47
CA MET A 31 8.47 13.85 0.24
C MET A 31 9.84 14.51 0.19
N TYR A 32 10.81 13.95 0.90
CA TYR A 32 12.14 14.51 1.08
C TYR A 32 13.25 13.46 0.92
N ASP A 33 14.46 13.90 0.61
CA ASP A 33 15.69 13.10 0.60
C ASP A 33 16.27 12.90 2.02
N GLU A 34 17.48 12.33 2.12
CA GLU A 34 18.17 12.10 3.39
C GLU A 34 18.57 13.38 4.13
N ARG A 35 18.62 14.51 3.41
CA ARG A 35 18.99 15.84 3.93
C ARG A 35 17.78 16.71 4.23
N TRP A 36 16.57 16.17 4.15
CA TRP A 36 15.31 16.91 4.27
C TRP A 36 15.13 17.99 3.18
N THR A 37 15.72 17.76 2.00
CA THR A 37 15.44 18.55 0.79
C THR A 37 14.23 17.97 0.08
N PRO A 38 13.24 18.79 -0.34
CA PRO A 38 12.10 18.30 -1.11
C PRO A 38 12.56 17.62 -2.41
N ILE A 39 12.01 16.45 -2.72
CA ILE A 39 12.24 15.78 -4.00
C ILE A 39 11.08 16.13 -4.92
N ASP A 40 11.37 16.79 -6.03
CA ASP A 40 10.38 17.12 -7.05
C ASP A 40 10.08 15.89 -7.92
N LEU A 41 8.83 15.44 -7.87
CA LEU A 41 8.28 14.32 -8.61
C LEU A 41 6.97 14.73 -9.31
N GLU A 42 6.80 16.02 -9.64
CA GLU A 42 5.62 16.60 -10.28
C GLU A 42 5.06 15.71 -11.40
N GLY A 43 3.74 15.53 -11.39
CA GLY A 43 3.02 14.79 -12.43
C GLY A 43 3.13 13.27 -12.36
N GLN A 44 3.98 12.72 -11.49
CA GLN A 44 4.07 11.26 -11.30
C GLN A 44 2.88 10.72 -10.50
N GLU A 45 2.49 9.48 -10.78
CA GLU A 45 1.54 8.75 -9.96
C GLU A 45 2.24 8.26 -8.67
N ALA A 46 1.58 8.50 -7.54
CA ALA A 46 2.01 8.07 -6.23
C ALA A 46 0.94 7.20 -5.58
N THR A 47 1.38 6.16 -4.88
CA THR A 47 0.51 5.33 -4.05
C THR A 47 0.81 5.60 -2.59
N VAL A 48 -0.19 6.08 -1.85
CA VAL A 48 -0.13 6.28 -0.41
C VAL A 48 -0.65 5.03 0.28
N HIS A 49 0.15 4.48 1.19
CA HIS A 49 -0.17 3.28 1.96
C HIS A 49 -0.41 3.61 3.42
N PHE A 50 -1.54 3.16 3.95
CA PHE A 50 -1.87 3.17 5.36
C PHE A 50 -1.78 1.73 5.86
N THR A 51 -0.76 1.44 6.67
CA THR A 51 -0.45 0.09 7.14
C THR A 51 -0.67 -0.01 8.64
N SER A 52 -1.45 -0.99 9.07
CA SER A 52 -1.64 -1.31 10.49
C SER A 52 -1.58 -2.81 10.73
N LYS A 53 -1.71 -3.23 11.98
CA LYS A 53 -1.80 -4.65 12.35
C LYS A 53 -3.01 -5.36 11.73
N LYS A 54 -4.03 -4.60 11.30
CA LYS A 54 -5.27 -5.13 10.71
C LYS A 54 -5.21 -5.23 9.18
N GLY A 55 -4.13 -4.76 8.56
CA GLY A 55 -3.92 -4.81 7.11
C GLY A 55 -3.48 -3.48 6.53
N LYS A 56 -3.50 -3.41 5.20
CA LYS A 56 -3.01 -2.29 4.40
C LYS A 56 -4.13 -1.65 3.58
N ALA A 57 -4.15 -0.32 3.53
CA ALA A 57 -5.04 0.46 2.69
C ALA A 57 -4.23 1.33 1.73
N SER A 58 -4.44 1.18 0.42
CA SER A 58 -3.75 1.97 -0.60
C SER A 58 -4.66 3.03 -1.22
N PHE A 59 -4.09 4.16 -1.62
CA PHE A 59 -4.74 5.28 -2.30
C PHE A 59 -3.82 5.84 -3.39
N SER A 60 -4.27 5.87 -4.64
CA SER A 60 -3.53 6.51 -5.72
C SER A 60 -3.81 8.01 -5.77
N THR A 61 -2.79 8.81 -6.09
CA THR A 61 -2.90 10.24 -6.35
C THR A 61 -1.77 10.71 -7.27
N THR A 62 -1.83 11.94 -7.73
CA THR A 62 -0.76 12.55 -8.54
C THR A 62 0.05 13.52 -7.69
N VAL A 63 1.37 13.48 -7.84
CA VAL A 63 2.27 14.39 -7.13
C VAL A 63 2.18 15.79 -7.70
N GLN A 64 2.13 16.78 -6.80
CA GLN A 64 2.26 18.21 -7.06
C GLN A 64 3.57 18.71 -6.44
N GLY A 65 4.60 18.89 -7.26
CA GLY A 65 5.97 19.17 -6.91
C GLY A 65 6.56 18.03 -6.10
N SER A 66 6.72 18.25 -4.80
CA SER A 66 7.20 17.25 -3.84
C SER A 66 6.11 16.72 -2.91
N LYS A 67 4.83 16.94 -3.24
CA LYS A 67 3.70 16.75 -2.33
C LYS A 67 2.62 15.88 -2.95
N VAL A 68 1.97 15.07 -2.11
CA VAL A 68 0.75 14.36 -2.46
C VAL A 68 -0.40 14.92 -1.63
N LEU A 69 -1.57 15.07 -2.26
CA LEU A 69 -2.83 15.41 -1.59
C LEU A 69 -3.89 14.41 -2.01
N PHE A 70 -4.69 13.91 -1.05
CA PHE A 70 -5.73 12.93 -1.33
C PHE A 70 -6.77 12.89 -0.20
N LYS A 71 -7.89 12.23 -0.48
CA LYS A 71 -8.97 11.95 0.49
C LYS A 71 -9.04 10.45 0.77
N ILE A 72 -9.73 10.06 1.83
CA ILE A 72 -9.96 8.66 2.20
C ILE A 72 -11.41 8.28 1.81
N PRO A 73 -11.67 7.79 0.58
CA PRO A 73 -13.04 7.52 0.12
C PRO A 73 -13.68 6.27 0.73
N LYS A 74 -12.92 5.51 1.54
CA LYS A 74 -13.34 4.22 2.11
C LYS A 74 -13.35 4.27 3.62
N VAL A 75 -14.27 3.52 4.22
CA VAL A 75 -14.33 3.32 5.67
C VAL A 75 -13.13 2.46 6.09
N LEU A 76 -12.30 2.98 7.00
CA LEU A 76 -11.17 2.25 7.57
C LEU A 76 -11.53 1.76 8.98
N PRO A 77 -11.07 0.58 9.43
CA PRO A 77 -11.18 0.17 10.82
C PRO A 77 -10.55 1.18 11.78
N VAL A 78 -11.08 1.21 13.01
CA VAL A 78 -10.49 1.98 14.11
C VAL A 78 -9.12 1.41 14.45
N GLU A 79 -8.07 2.16 14.13
CA GLU A 79 -6.67 1.78 14.34
C GLU A 79 -5.70 2.96 14.10
N SER A 80 -4.44 2.81 14.52
CA SER A 80 -3.35 3.70 14.15
C SER A 80 -2.60 3.16 12.92
N TYR A 81 -2.55 3.95 11.85
CA TYR A 81 -1.91 3.57 10.60
C TYR A 81 -0.58 4.27 10.43
N LEU A 82 0.48 3.50 10.14
CA LEU A 82 1.73 4.03 9.59
C LEU A 82 1.47 4.45 8.14
N VAL A 83 2.02 5.61 7.76
CA VAL A 83 1.88 6.13 6.40
C VAL A 83 3.17 5.92 5.63
N GLU A 84 3.06 5.47 4.38
CA GLU A 84 4.16 5.41 3.42
C GLU A 84 3.68 5.99 2.09
N VAL A 85 4.57 6.62 1.33
CA VAL A 85 4.27 7.06 -0.03
C VAL A 85 5.25 6.39 -0.99
N VAL A 86 4.74 5.77 -2.04
CA VAL A 86 5.55 5.14 -3.09
C VAL A 86 5.39 5.95 -4.37
N CYS A 87 6.48 6.46 -4.93
CA CYS A 87 6.47 7.28 -6.14
C CYS A 87 7.86 7.30 -6.78
N GLY A 88 7.94 7.28 -8.12
CA GLY A 88 9.21 7.47 -8.84
C GLY A 88 10.31 6.46 -8.51
N GLY A 89 9.95 5.24 -8.11
CA GLY A 89 10.88 4.21 -7.64
C GLY A 89 11.35 4.38 -6.19
N TYR A 90 10.91 5.42 -5.50
CA TYR A 90 11.18 5.64 -4.07
C TYR A 90 10.05 5.10 -3.20
N VAL A 91 10.42 4.71 -1.98
CA VAL A 91 9.50 4.52 -0.87
C VAL A 91 9.86 5.56 0.18
N PHE A 92 8.92 6.44 0.53
CA PHE A 92 9.05 7.46 1.56
C PHE A 92 8.43 6.91 2.86
N PRO A 93 9.25 6.43 3.81
CA PRO A 93 8.75 5.75 4.99
C PRO A 93 8.21 6.75 6.01
N SER A 94 7.26 6.30 6.83
CA SER A 94 7.10 6.91 8.15
C SER A 94 8.25 6.43 9.05
N ASP A 95 8.97 7.37 9.63
CA ASP A 95 9.91 7.13 10.73
C ASP A 95 9.19 6.81 12.06
N GLN A 96 7.93 6.34 12.01
CA GLN A 96 6.92 6.22 13.07
C GLN A 96 6.30 7.54 13.56
N ASN A 97 6.75 8.70 13.08
CA ASN A 97 6.14 9.99 13.45
C ASN A 97 4.97 10.37 12.55
N VAL A 98 4.97 9.93 11.29
CA VAL A 98 3.85 10.14 10.37
C VAL A 98 2.84 9.00 10.52
N ARG A 99 1.74 9.29 11.21
CA ARG A 99 0.65 8.35 11.49
C ARG A 99 -0.70 9.03 11.34
N VAL A 100 -1.71 8.26 10.96
CA VAL A 100 -3.11 8.67 10.99
C VAL A 100 -3.88 7.72 11.89
N ASP A 101 -4.58 8.27 12.87
CA ASP A 101 -5.40 7.56 13.83
C ASP A 101 -6.87 7.64 13.41
N VAL A 102 -7.44 6.51 13.03
CA VAL A 102 -8.87 6.41 12.69
C VAL A 102 -9.63 6.11 13.97
N ILE A 103 -10.55 7.00 14.36
CA ILE A 103 -11.41 6.84 15.54
C ILE A 103 -12.83 6.48 15.16
N GLN A 104 -13.55 5.83 16.08
CA GLN A 104 -14.93 5.41 15.86
C GLN A 104 -15.84 6.62 15.58
N SER A 105 -16.76 6.47 14.62
CA SER A 105 -17.85 7.43 14.43
C SER A 105 -18.96 7.23 15.47
N ALA A 106 -19.89 8.17 15.56
CA ALA A 106 -21.12 7.96 16.34
C ALA A 106 -22.02 6.90 15.69
N ASP A 107 -21.97 6.80 14.36
CA ASP A 107 -22.61 5.74 13.59
C ASP A 107 -21.74 4.46 13.64
N GLU A 108 -22.35 3.33 13.96
CA GLU A 108 -21.66 2.04 13.95
C GLU A 108 -21.51 1.51 12.52
N TYR A 109 -20.28 1.37 12.06
CA TYR A 109 -19.98 0.72 10.78
C TYR A 109 -19.93 -0.80 10.95
N THR A 110 -20.64 -1.53 10.09
CA THR A 110 -20.67 -3.00 10.15
C THR A 110 -19.35 -3.59 9.67
N SER A 111 -19.05 -4.82 10.13
CA SER A 111 -17.85 -5.55 9.75
C SER A 111 -17.66 -5.62 8.23
N GLU A 112 -18.73 -5.68 7.44
CA GLU A 112 -18.70 -5.76 5.97
C GLU A 112 -18.16 -4.49 5.31
N GLN A 113 -18.54 -3.31 5.82
CA GLN A 113 -18.05 -2.02 5.34
C GLN A 113 -16.56 -1.81 5.68
N VAL A 114 -16.08 -2.50 6.71
CA VAL A 114 -14.69 -2.43 7.21
C VAL A 114 -13.81 -3.57 6.65
N LEU A 115 -14.37 -4.69 6.19
CA LEU A 115 -13.67 -5.92 5.80
C LEU A 115 -12.81 -5.81 4.53
N ALA A 116 -12.88 -4.68 3.82
CA ALA A 116 -12.20 -4.50 2.53
C ALA A 116 -10.67 -4.55 2.64
N LEU A 117 -10.09 -4.29 3.82
CA LEU A 117 -8.63 -4.23 3.97
C LEU A 117 -7.92 -5.58 3.81
N VAL A 118 -8.48 -6.67 4.37
CA VAL A 118 -7.83 -7.99 4.33
C VAL A 118 -7.99 -8.65 2.96
N LYS A 119 -9.09 -8.34 2.24
CA LYS A 119 -9.40 -8.96 0.95
C LYS A 119 -8.52 -8.46 -0.20
N ASN A 120 -8.06 -7.20 -0.15
CA ASN A 120 -7.27 -6.62 -1.23
C ASN A 120 -5.88 -7.26 -1.34
N ASP A 121 -5.18 -7.50 -0.22
CA ASP A 121 -3.86 -8.16 -0.23
C ASP A 121 -3.95 -9.58 -0.81
N VAL A 122 -4.99 -10.35 -0.46
CA VAL A 122 -5.19 -11.72 -0.97
C VAL A 122 -5.52 -11.71 -2.47
N LYS A 123 -6.36 -10.77 -2.91
CA LYS A 123 -6.75 -10.69 -4.32
C LYS A 123 -5.56 -10.29 -5.21
N GLU A 124 -4.79 -9.29 -4.80
CA GLU A 124 -3.58 -8.87 -5.54
C GLU A 124 -2.57 -10.01 -5.65
N GLU A 125 -2.38 -10.79 -4.58
CA GLU A 125 -1.47 -11.94 -4.61
C GLU A 125 -1.98 -13.08 -5.50
N ILE A 126 -3.30 -13.32 -5.53
CA ILE A 126 -3.93 -14.29 -6.45
C ILE A 126 -3.79 -13.82 -7.90
N ASP A 127 -4.08 -12.56 -8.20
CA ASP A 127 -3.99 -12.00 -9.55
C ASP A 127 -2.53 -12.04 -10.05
N LYS A 128 -1.56 -11.71 -9.18
CA LYS A 128 -0.13 -11.85 -9.46
C LYS A 128 0.25 -13.31 -9.71
N TYR A 129 -0.23 -14.24 -8.87
CA TYR A 129 0.03 -15.67 -9.05
C TYR A 129 -0.53 -16.20 -10.37
N ILE A 130 -1.77 -15.84 -10.74
CA ILE A 130 -2.42 -16.22 -12.00
C ILE A 130 -1.66 -15.64 -13.20
N SER A 131 -1.23 -14.38 -13.11
CA SER A 131 -0.45 -13.74 -14.20
C SER A 131 0.92 -14.40 -14.42
N ALA A 132 1.56 -14.84 -13.34
CA ALA A 132 2.84 -15.55 -13.38
C ALA A 132 2.69 -17.03 -13.78
N HIS A 133 1.50 -17.62 -13.59
CA HIS A 133 1.21 -19.04 -13.87
C HIS A 133 -0.09 -19.17 -14.69
N PRO A 134 -0.10 -18.73 -15.96
CA PRO A 134 -1.31 -18.75 -16.81
C PRO A 134 -1.86 -20.17 -17.06
N ASN A 135 -1.04 -21.21 -16.86
CA ASN A 135 -1.40 -22.61 -17.01
C ASN A 135 -1.69 -23.32 -15.67
N GLY A 136 -1.80 -22.58 -14.55
CA GLY A 136 -2.04 -23.12 -13.22
C GLY A 136 -0.85 -23.88 -12.61
N PRO A 137 -1.00 -24.44 -11.40
CA PRO A 137 0.06 -25.15 -10.67
C PRO A 137 0.47 -26.51 -11.28
N GLN A 138 -0.06 -26.91 -12.44
CA GLN A 138 0.17 -28.22 -13.06
C GLN A 138 0.96 -28.17 -14.39
N SER A 139 1.77 -27.14 -14.63
CA SER A 139 2.61 -27.07 -15.84
C SER A 139 3.93 -27.85 -15.73
N GLU A 140 4.02 -28.87 -14.87
CA GLU A 140 5.01 -29.93 -15.07
C GLU A 140 4.32 -31.01 -15.91
N GLU A 141 4.52 -30.95 -17.24
CA GLU A 141 4.16 -32.07 -18.10
C GLU A 141 4.87 -33.31 -17.57
N LEU A 142 4.09 -34.27 -17.07
CA LEU A 142 4.60 -35.61 -16.76
C LEU A 142 5.33 -36.10 -18.01
N PRO A 143 6.61 -36.51 -17.92
CA PRO A 143 7.36 -36.90 -19.09
C PRO A 143 6.63 -38.05 -19.79
N ASP A 144 6.47 -37.93 -21.11
CA ASP A 144 5.83 -38.93 -21.94
C ASP A 144 6.46 -40.32 -21.69
N LEU A 145 5.62 -41.36 -21.60
CA LEU A 145 6.04 -42.74 -21.36
C LEU A 145 7.07 -43.22 -22.40
N THR A 146 7.07 -42.63 -23.60
CA THR A 146 8.08 -42.89 -24.64
C THR A 146 9.48 -42.43 -24.22
N VAL A 147 9.59 -41.32 -23.48
CA VAL A 147 10.86 -40.82 -22.93
C VAL A 147 11.37 -41.76 -21.84
N LEU A 148 10.48 -42.22 -20.94
CA LEU A 148 10.82 -43.18 -19.89
C LEU A 148 11.24 -44.56 -20.45
N TYR A 149 10.59 -45.02 -21.52
CA TYR A 149 10.93 -46.29 -22.18
C TYR A 149 12.33 -46.27 -22.80
N ASN A 150 12.77 -45.13 -23.32
CA ASN A 150 14.08 -44.99 -23.95
C ASN A 150 15.23 -44.88 -22.94
N LEU A 151 14.98 -44.40 -21.71
CA LEU A 151 15.97 -44.41 -20.62
C LEU A 151 16.17 -45.80 -19.99
N ALA A 152 15.13 -46.64 -19.97
CA ALA A 152 15.19 -47.99 -19.38
C ALA A 152 15.87 -49.03 -20.28
N LYS A 153 16.36 -48.64 -21.46
CA LYS A 153 16.95 -49.54 -22.47
C LYS A 153 18.47 -49.39 -22.63
N ILE A 154 19.13 -48.71 -21.70
CA ILE A 154 20.61 -48.60 -21.61
C ILE A 154 21.13 -49.64 -20.62
#